data_AF-A0A2P4SP95-F1
#
_entry.id   AF-A0A2P4SP95-F1
#
_cell.length_a   1.000
_cell.length_b   1.000
_cell.length_c   1.000
_cell.angle_alpha   90.00
_cell.angle_beta   90.00
_cell.angle_gamma   90.00
#
_symmetry.space_group_name_H-M   'P 1'
#
loop_
_entity.id
_entity.type
_entity.pdbx_description
1 polymer ?
#
loop_
_entity_poly.entity_id
_entity_poly.type
_entity_poly.pdbx_seq_one_letter_code
_entity_poly.pdbx_strand_id
1 'polypeptide(L)'
;PNDTVDEGTEASLPNSKDITSEPYRRELIANLAEHILFTANKSCAVMSTHIVACLLLYRHRQGTDLSRLVEDFFSMKEEVLARDFDLGFSGNSDDVVMHAIHLLGNCVNITNTSRNNEFFITPSTTIPAVFELNFYSNGILHVFIKEAVIACSLRAVQSKRFRNGTNGASPSLISQEHLVRKAASLCYLLSNEFTVSLPCQLIYQVCHEAVEKLIQYGILLVA
;
A
#
# COMPACT_ATOMS: atom_id res chain seq x y z
N PRO A 1 51.58 21.85 54.52
CA PRO A 1 52.02 20.48 54.13
C PRO A 1 50.78 19.59 54.01
N ASN A 2 50.22 19.45 52.80
CA ASN A 2 50.44 18.29 51.89
C ASN A 2 49.96 16.99 52.56
N ASP A 3 49.10 16.13 52.00
CA ASP A 3 48.81 15.76 50.61
C ASP A 3 47.56 14.82 50.62
N THR A 4 46.54 15.04 49.78
CA THR A 4 46.08 14.18 48.64
C THR A 4 45.75 12.71 48.99
N VAL A 5 44.49 12.21 48.89
CA VAL A 5 43.67 11.75 47.73
C VAL A 5 43.24 10.29 48.05
N ASP A 6 41.95 9.97 48.03
CA ASP A 6 41.43 8.95 47.10
C ASP A 6 39.90 9.05 46.96
N GLU A 7 39.50 9.25 45.70
CA GLU A 7 38.14 9.33 45.20
C GLU A 7 37.63 7.92 44.93
N GLY A 8 36.73 7.43 45.79
CA GLY A 8 35.88 6.28 45.48
C GLY A 8 34.56 6.74 44.87
N THR A 9 34.60 7.27 43.65
CA THR A 9 33.41 7.58 42.84
C THR A 9 32.65 6.28 42.56
N GLU A 10 31.62 5.97 43.35
CA GLU A 10 30.57 5.05 42.93
C GLU A 10 29.91 5.67 41.69
N ALA A 11 30.32 5.18 40.53
CA ALA A 11 29.73 5.49 39.25
C ALA A 11 28.24 5.15 39.33
N SER A 12 27.42 6.19 39.47
CA SER A 12 26.00 6.15 39.22
C SER A 12 25.81 5.69 37.77
N LEU A 13 25.50 4.41 37.61
CA LEU A 13 25.03 3.83 36.36
C LEU A 13 23.93 4.74 35.79
N PRO A 14 24.09 5.30 34.58
CA PRO A 14 23.11 6.19 34.03
C PRO A 14 21.88 5.38 33.65
N ASN A 15 20.82 5.55 34.44
CA ASN A 15 19.43 5.44 34.01
C ASN A 15 19.07 4.08 33.38
N SER A 16 18.94 3.03 34.21
CA SER A 16 18.05 1.93 33.84
C SER A 16 16.65 2.53 33.74
N LYS A 17 16.20 2.84 32.50
CA LYS A 17 14.84 3.30 32.24
C LYS A 17 13.89 2.38 32.99
N ASP A 18 13.20 2.94 33.97
CA ASP A 18 12.40 2.16 34.91
C ASP A 18 11.25 1.51 34.15
N ILE A 19 11.41 0.21 33.85
CA ILE A 19 10.44 -0.62 33.14
C ILE A 19 9.09 -0.65 33.89
N THR A 20 9.08 -0.28 35.17
CA THR A 20 7.86 -0.20 35.99
C THR A 20 7.03 1.06 35.73
N SER A 21 7.57 2.05 35.01
CA SER A 21 6.82 3.26 34.67
C SER A 21 5.70 2.95 33.66
N GLU A 22 4.45 3.10 34.10
CA GLU A 22 3.25 2.94 33.28
C GLU A 22 3.29 3.63 31.89
N PRO A 23 3.78 4.89 31.74
CA PRO A 23 3.85 5.52 30.41
C PRO A 23 4.82 4.79 29.46
N TYR A 24 5.99 4.39 29.96
CA TYR A 24 6.97 3.66 29.15
C TYR A 24 6.44 2.29 28.73
N ARG A 25 5.75 1.59 29.64
CA ARG A 25 5.13 0.30 29.35
C ARG A 25 4.07 0.41 28.25
N ARG A 26 3.24 1.47 28.27
CA ARG A 26 2.23 1.72 27.23
C ARG A 26 2.86 2.02 25.87
N GLU A 27 3.90 2.85 25.84
CA GLU A 27 4.65 3.15 24.61
C GLU A 27 5.28 1.89 24.02
N LEU A 28 5.91 1.05 24.86
CA LEU A 28 6.47 -0.22 24.42
C LEU A 28 5.42 -1.16 23.82
N ILE A 29 4.25 -1.28 24.47
CA ILE A 29 3.13 -2.09 23.97
C ILE A 29 2.61 -1.56 22.63
N ALA A 30 2.47 -0.24 22.50
CA ALA A 30 2.02 0.38 21.25
C ALA A 30 3.02 0.12 20.10
N ASN A 31 4.31 0.36 20.33
CA ASN A 31 5.35 0.09 19.33
C ASN A 31 5.41 -1.38 18.93
N LEU A 32 5.25 -2.30 19.89
CA LEU A 32 5.20 -3.73 19.59
C LEU A 32 3.96 -4.10 18.76
N ALA A 33 2.79 -3.55 19.11
CA ALA A 33 1.56 -3.77 18.37
C ALA A 33 1.67 -3.26 16.92
N GLU A 34 2.24 -2.08 16.72
CA GLU A 34 2.52 -1.54 15.38
C GLU A 34 3.48 -2.43 14.59
N HIS A 35 4.54 -2.95 15.22
CA HIS A 35 5.48 -3.89 14.59
C HIS A 35 4.79 -5.18 14.15
N ILE A 36 3.96 -5.76 15.01
CA ILE A 36 3.21 -6.98 14.73
C ILE A 36 2.23 -6.73 13.58
N LEU A 37 1.48 -5.63 13.62
CA LEU A 37 0.52 -5.30 12.58
C LEU A 37 1.19 -5.07 11.23
N PHE A 38 2.31 -4.34 11.21
CA PHE A 38 3.10 -4.13 9.99
C PHE A 38 3.61 -5.46 9.42
N THR A 39 4.15 -6.33 10.28
CA THR A 39 4.70 -7.63 9.86
C THR A 39 3.59 -8.56 9.38
N ALA A 40 2.45 -8.57 10.06
CA ALA A 40 1.27 -9.33 9.65
C ALA A 40 0.80 -8.88 8.26
N ASN A 41 0.62 -7.57 8.05
CA ASN A 41 0.23 -7.04 6.74
C ASN A 41 1.23 -7.41 5.64
N LYS A 42 2.55 -7.39 5.93
CA LYS A 42 3.58 -7.79 4.97
C LYS A 42 3.58 -9.29 4.67
N SER A 43 3.15 -10.12 5.62
CA SER A 43 3.15 -11.59 5.51
C SER A 43 1.80 -12.16 5.04
N CYS A 44 0.79 -11.31 4.84
CA CYS A 44 -0.51 -11.72 4.35
C CYS A 44 -0.44 -12.02 2.85
N ALA A 45 -0.82 -13.24 2.48
CA ALA A 45 -0.92 -13.61 1.08
C ALA A 45 -2.10 -12.92 0.39
N VAL A 46 -1.90 -12.47 -0.85
CA VAL A 46 -2.96 -11.89 -1.68
C VAL A 46 -3.79 -13.01 -2.32
N MET A 47 -5.09 -13.02 -2.04
CA MET A 47 -6.04 -13.97 -2.61
C MET A 47 -6.50 -13.55 -3.99
N SER A 48 -6.95 -14.50 -4.81
CA SER A 48 -7.49 -14.23 -6.16
C SER A 48 -8.73 -13.32 -6.11
N THR A 49 -9.56 -13.45 -5.07
CA THR A 49 -10.72 -12.58 -4.84
C THR A 49 -10.32 -11.13 -4.60
N HIS A 50 -9.17 -10.85 -3.97
CA HIS A 50 -8.68 -9.48 -3.78
C HIS A 50 -8.39 -8.80 -5.12
N ILE A 51 -7.69 -9.51 -6.01
CA ILE A 51 -7.32 -9.01 -7.34
C ILE A 51 -8.56 -8.83 -8.22
N VAL A 52 -9.42 -9.83 -8.31
CA VAL A 52 -10.64 -9.76 -9.14
C VAL A 52 -11.57 -8.64 -8.65
N ALA A 53 -11.81 -8.52 -7.33
CA ALA A 53 -12.63 -7.46 -6.79
C ALA A 53 -12.04 -6.06 -7.06
N CYS A 54 -10.73 -5.91 -6.92
CA CYS A 54 -10.02 -4.67 -7.26
C CYS A 54 -10.20 -4.30 -8.75
N LEU A 55 -10.00 -5.24 -9.66
CA LEU A 55 -10.15 -5.01 -11.10
C LEU A 55 -11.58 -4.61 -11.45
N LEU A 56 -12.58 -5.32 -10.94
CA LEU A 56 -13.99 -5.01 -11.19
C LEU A 56 -14.39 -3.64 -10.64
N LEU A 57 -13.91 -3.26 -9.45
CA LEU A 57 -14.25 -1.98 -8.83
C LEU A 57 -13.53 -0.77 -9.41
N TYR A 58 -12.27 -0.90 -9.81
CA TYR A 58 -11.46 0.26 -10.17
C TYR A 58 -11.17 0.36 -11.67
N ARG A 59 -11.14 -0.76 -12.40
CA ARG A 59 -10.81 -0.80 -13.83
C ARG A 59 -12.02 -1.14 -14.70
N HIS A 60 -12.77 -2.16 -14.33
CA HIS A 60 -13.84 -2.77 -15.14
C HIS A 60 -15.23 -2.49 -14.57
N ARG A 61 -15.50 -1.24 -14.17
CA ARG A 61 -16.76 -0.84 -13.53
C ARG A 61 -18.01 -1.10 -14.36
N GLN A 62 -17.88 -1.03 -15.69
CA GLN A 62 -18.95 -1.28 -16.65
C GLN A 62 -19.00 -2.74 -17.12
N GLY A 63 -18.17 -3.59 -16.52
CA GLY A 63 -17.93 -4.95 -16.96
C GLY A 63 -16.86 -5.08 -18.03
N THR A 64 -16.48 -6.33 -18.29
CA THR A 64 -15.45 -6.70 -19.25
C THR A 64 -15.66 -8.15 -19.71
N ASP A 65 -15.08 -8.51 -20.85
CA ASP A 65 -15.03 -9.89 -21.33
C ASP A 65 -14.10 -10.74 -20.43
N LEU A 66 -14.42 -12.02 -20.25
CA LEU A 66 -13.65 -12.91 -19.38
C LEU A 66 -12.18 -12.98 -19.77
N SER A 67 -11.86 -13.08 -21.07
CA SER A 67 -10.48 -13.11 -21.55
C SER A 67 -9.69 -11.87 -21.14
N ARG A 68 -10.31 -10.68 -21.23
CA ARG A 68 -9.69 -9.43 -20.81
C ARG A 68 -9.50 -9.36 -19.30
N LEU A 69 -10.46 -9.86 -18.53
CA LEU A 69 -10.33 -9.96 -17.07
C LEU A 69 -9.17 -10.87 -16.68
N VAL A 70 -9.01 -12.02 -17.34
CA VAL A 70 -7.91 -12.97 -17.11
C VAL A 70 -6.55 -12.36 -17.45
N GLU A 71 -6.44 -11.62 -18.56
CA GLU A 71 -5.23 -10.90 -18.94
C GLU A 71 -4.85 -9.84 -17.89
N ASP A 72 -5.80 -9.01 -17.47
CA ASP A 72 -5.56 -7.96 -16.48
C ASP A 72 -5.29 -8.56 -15.08
N PHE A 73 -5.92 -9.69 -14.74
CA PHE A 73 -5.63 -10.47 -13.54
C PHE A 73 -4.20 -11.00 -13.53
N PHE A 74 -3.75 -11.57 -14.65
CA PHE A 74 -2.37 -12.04 -14.80
C PHE A 74 -1.38 -10.89 -14.62
N SER A 75 -1.61 -9.74 -15.27
CA SER A 75 -0.77 -8.55 -15.09
C SER A 75 -0.72 -8.09 -13.64
N MET A 76 -1.87 -7.98 -12.95
CA MET A 76 -1.90 -7.57 -11.55
C MET A 76 -1.21 -8.58 -10.63
N LYS A 77 -1.34 -9.88 -10.92
CA LYS A 77 -0.66 -10.95 -10.19
C LYS A 77 0.86 -10.80 -10.26
N GLU A 78 1.41 -10.50 -11.44
CA GLU A 78 2.86 -10.27 -11.61
C GLU A 78 3.31 -9.00 -10.84
N GLU A 79 2.50 -7.95 -10.82
CA GLU A 79 2.81 -6.73 -10.04
C GLU A 79 2.86 -6.98 -8.52
N VAL A 80 2.01 -7.87 -8.00
CA VAL A 80 2.03 -8.28 -6.58
C VAL A 80 3.32 -9.03 -6.27
N LEU A 81 3.70 -10.00 -7.10
CA LEU A 81 4.92 -10.79 -6.94
C LEU A 81 6.18 -9.93 -7.05
N ALA A 82 6.21 -8.96 -7.98
CA ALA A 82 7.32 -8.03 -8.16
C ALA A 82 7.58 -7.14 -6.93
N ARG A 83 6.63 -7.07 -5.98
CA ARG A 83 6.74 -6.31 -4.73
C ARG A 83 7.03 -7.20 -3.51
N ASP A 84 7.44 -8.44 -3.73
CA ASP A 84 7.76 -9.44 -2.70
C ASP A 84 6.56 -9.82 -1.83
N PHE A 85 5.35 -9.84 -2.40
CA PHE A 85 4.15 -10.34 -1.74
C PHE A 85 3.77 -11.73 -2.24
N ASP A 86 3.40 -12.60 -1.31
CA ASP A 86 2.95 -13.95 -1.62
C ASP A 86 1.52 -13.97 -2.16
N LEU A 87 1.23 -15.00 -2.97
CA LEU A 87 -0.12 -15.27 -3.49
C LEU A 87 -0.73 -16.47 -2.75
N GLY A 88 -2.00 -16.35 -2.38
CA GLY A 88 -2.75 -17.42 -1.72
C GLY A 88 -3.39 -18.42 -2.70
N PHE A 89 -2.90 -18.50 -3.93
CA PHE A 89 -3.45 -19.33 -4.99
C PHE A 89 -2.35 -19.76 -5.99
N SER A 90 -2.64 -20.79 -6.78
CA SER A 90 -1.75 -21.29 -7.85
C SER A 90 -2.58 -21.88 -9.00
N GLY A 91 -1.93 -22.19 -10.12
CA GLY A 91 -2.59 -22.74 -11.32
C GLY A 91 -2.78 -21.73 -12.44
N ASN A 92 -3.59 -22.12 -13.44
CA ASN A 92 -3.86 -21.29 -14.62
C ASN A 92 -4.77 -20.10 -14.24
N SER A 93 -4.49 -18.93 -14.81
CA SER A 93 -5.25 -17.71 -14.52
C SER A 93 -6.73 -17.84 -14.84
N ASP A 94 -7.10 -18.53 -15.92
CA ASP A 94 -8.48 -18.76 -16.32
C ASP A 94 -9.29 -19.47 -15.22
N ASP A 95 -8.77 -20.60 -14.73
CA ASP A 95 -9.41 -21.40 -13.68
C ASP A 95 -9.49 -20.63 -12.36
N VAL A 96 -8.42 -19.90 -12.01
CA VAL A 96 -8.34 -19.09 -10.78
C VAL A 96 -9.33 -17.93 -10.81
N VAL A 97 -9.45 -17.23 -11.94
CA VAL A 97 -10.41 -16.13 -12.10
C VAL A 97 -11.83 -16.65 -12.03
N MET A 98 -12.14 -17.76 -12.70
CA MET A 98 -13.46 -18.38 -12.61
C MET A 98 -13.80 -18.82 -11.19
N HIS A 99 -12.84 -19.41 -10.48
CA HIS A 99 -13.02 -19.76 -9.06
C HIS A 99 -13.25 -18.53 -8.18
N ALA A 100 -12.49 -17.45 -8.38
CA ALA A 100 -12.67 -16.20 -7.64
C ALA A 100 -14.04 -15.56 -7.91
N ILE A 101 -14.49 -15.53 -9.16
CA ILE A 101 -15.83 -15.05 -9.52
C ILE A 101 -16.91 -15.88 -8.81
N HIS A 102 -16.75 -17.21 -8.77
CA HIS A 102 -17.67 -18.08 -8.05
C HIS A 102 -17.72 -17.77 -6.55
N LEU A 103 -16.57 -17.54 -5.91
CA LEU A 103 -16.50 -17.16 -4.49
C LEU A 103 -17.11 -15.79 -4.19
N LEU A 104 -16.96 -14.82 -5.12
CA LEU A 104 -17.57 -13.48 -4.99
C LEU A 104 -19.10 -13.53 -5.16
N GLY A 105 -19.65 -14.59 -5.75
CA GLY A 105 -21.07 -14.89 -5.78
C GLY A 105 -21.92 -13.72 -6.30
N ASN A 106 -22.86 -13.25 -5.47
CA ASN A 106 -23.83 -12.20 -5.83
C ASN A 106 -23.20 -10.82 -6.08
N CYS A 107 -21.90 -10.66 -5.79
CA CYS A 107 -21.16 -9.46 -6.13
C CYS A 107 -20.87 -9.33 -7.62
N VAL A 108 -21.00 -10.40 -8.40
CA VAL A 108 -20.63 -10.45 -9.80
C VAL A 108 -21.76 -11.05 -10.63
N ASN A 109 -22.11 -10.41 -11.73
CA ASN A 109 -23.08 -10.91 -12.70
C ASN A 109 -22.35 -11.43 -13.93
N ILE A 110 -22.70 -12.64 -14.37
CA ILE A 110 -22.16 -13.27 -15.57
C ILE A 110 -23.27 -13.29 -16.62
N THR A 111 -22.98 -12.73 -17.79
CA THR A 111 -23.89 -12.74 -18.95
C THR A 111 -23.17 -13.35 -20.15
N ASN A 112 -23.90 -14.00 -21.04
CA ASN A 112 -23.31 -14.54 -22.27
C ASN A 112 -23.45 -13.50 -23.39
N THR A 113 -22.34 -13.12 -24.01
CA THR A 113 -22.33 -12.24 -25.18
C THR A 113 -22.57 -13.06 -26.45
N SER A 114 -23.68 -12.77 -27.14
CA SER A 114 -24.07 -13.43 -28.38
C SER A 114 -23.09 -13.24 -29.55
N ARG A 115 -22.18 -12.26 -29.47
CA ARG A 115 -21.20 -11.97 -30.53
C ARG A 115 -20.04 -12.95 -30.59
N ASN A 116 -19.56 -13.44 -29.44
CA ASN A 116 -18.31 -14.22 -29.35
C ASN A 116 -18.44 -15.52 -28.56
N ASN A 117 -19.64 -15.86 -28.08
CA ASN A 117 -19.87 -17.00 -27.16
C ASN A 117 -18.97 -16.94 -25.92
N GLU A 118 -18.65 -15.71 -25.51
CA GLU A 118 -17.77 -15.39 -24.39
C GLU A 118 -18.61 -14.84 -23.23
N PHE A 119 -18.15 -15.11 -22.00
CA PHE A 119 -18.76 -14.57 -20.81
C PHE A 119 -18.39 -13.10 -20.62
N PHE A 120 -19.39 -12.26 -20.41
CA PHE A 120 -19.26 -10.87 -20.03
C PHE A 120 -19.54 -10.70 -18.54
N ILE A 121 -18.54 -10.22 -17.80
CA ILE A 121 -18.49 -10.18 -16.35
C ILE A 121 -18.72 -8.75 -15.92
N THR A 122 -19.71 -8.51 -15.05
CA THR A 122 -20.05 -7.17 -14.56
C THR A 122 -20.12 -7.17 -13.03
N PRO A 123 -19.60 -6.13 -12.35
CA PRO A 123 -19.83 -5.99 -10.91
C PRO A 123 -21.30 -5.66 -10.64
N SER A 124 -21.85 -6.25 -9.58
CA SER A 124 -23.18 -5.91 -9.09
C SER A 124 -23.17 -4.52 -8.46
N THR A 125 -24.11 -3.68 -8.86
CA THR A 125 -24.22 -2.28 -8.38
C THR A 125 -25.11 -2.16 -7.15
N THR A 126 -25.51 -3.27 -6.54
CA THR A 126 -26.25 -3.24 -5.28
C THR A 126 -25.35 -2.76 -4.15
N ILE A 127 -25.90 -2.02 -3.19
CA ILE A 127 -25.12 -1.47 -2.08
C ILE A 127 -24.32 -2.56 -1.35
N PRO A 128 -24.92 -3.71 -0.96
CA PRO A 128 -24.18 -4.78 -0.27
C PRO A 128 -23.02 -5.33 -1.11
N ALA A 129 -23.25 -5.57 -2.40
CA ALA A 129 -22.22 -6.08 -3.31
C ALA A 129 -21.03 -5.12 -3.45
N VAL A 130 -21.28 -3.82 -3.55
CA VAL A 130 -20.21 -2.82 -3.66
C VAL A 130 -19.37 -2.77 -2.38
N PHE A 131 -20.00 -2.87 -1.20
CA PHE A 131 -19.27 -2.95 0.07
C PHE A 131 -18.44 -4.22 0.17
N GLU A 132 -18.98 -5.37 -0.21
CA GLU A 132 -18.29 -6.65 -0.16
C GLU A 132 -17.12 -6.70 -1.16
N LEU A 133 -17.32 -6.24 -2.40
CA LEU A 133 -16.23 -6.08 -3.36
C LEU A 133 -15.15 -5.13 -2.81
N ASN A 134 -15.55 -4.03 -2.15
CA ASN A 134 -14.56 -3.09 -1.62
C ASN A 134 -13.76 -3.73 -0.49
N PHE A 135 -14.43 -4.46 0.40
CA PHE A 135 -13.79 -5.23 1.45
C PHE A 135 -12.73 -6.19 0.89
N TYR A 136 -13.06 -7.00 -0.11
CA TYR A 136 -12.08 -7.88 -0.76
C TYR A 136 -10.97 -7.09 -1.48
N SER A 137 -11.30 -5.99 -2.17
CA SER A 137 -10.30 -5.19 -2.88
C SER A 137 -9.26 -4.57 -1.94
N ASN A 138 -9.61 -4.27 -0.69
CA ASN A 138 -8.67 -3.73 0.30
C ASN A 138 -7.54 -4.72 0.62
N GLY A 139 -7.72 -6.01 0.35
CA GLY A 139 -6.68 -7.02 0.46
C GLY A 139 -5.48 -6.80 -0.47
N ILE A 140 -5.56 -5.92 -1.47
CA ILE A 140 -4.40 -5.56 -2.31
C ILE A 140 -3.76 -4.22 -1.91
N LEU A 141 -4.44 -3.43 -1.07
CA LEU A 141 -4.05 -2.05 -0.78
C LEU A 141 -2.67 -1.97 -0.12
N HIS A 142 -2.37 -2.89 0.79
CA HIS A 142 -1.10 -2.95 1.50
C HIS A 142 0.11 -3.22 0.58
N VAL A 143 -0.12 -3.83 -0.60
CA VAL A 143 0.90 -4.04 -1.64
C VAL A 143 1.32 -2.69 -2.24
N PHE A 144 0.36 -1.80 -2.48
CA PHE A 144 0.56 -0.56 -3.24
C PHE A 144 0.56 0.71 -2.39
N ILE A 145 0.28 0.65 -1.08
CA ILE A 145 0.04 1.84 -0.24
C ILE A 145 1.19 2.85 -0.30
N LYS A 146 2.44 2.39 -0.30
CA LYS A 146 3.62 3.26 -0.38
C LYS A 146 3.64 4.03 -1.69
N GLU A 147 3.43 3.34 -2.81
CA GLU A 147 3.39 3.93 -4.14
C GLU A 147 2.18 4.85 -4.33
N ALA A 148 1.02 4.46 -3.79
CA ALA A 148 -0.19 5.26 -3.82
C ALA A 148 -0.01 6.58 -3.06
N VAL A 149 0.69 6.58 -1.91
CA VAL A 149 1.05 7.80 -1.19
C VAL A 149 1.92 8.72 -2.05
N ILE A 150 2.93 8.17 -2.74
CA ILE A 150 3.78 8.97 -3.64
C ILE A 150 2.96 9.54 -4.79
N ALA A 151 2.14 8.72 -5.46
CA ALA A 151 1.29 9.14 -6.58
C ALA A 151 0.29 10.24 -6.18
N CYS A 152 -0.37 10.09 -5.03
CA CYS A 152 -1.27 11.10 -4.47
C CYS A 152 -0.52 12.40 -4.15
N SER A 153 0.69 12.29 -3.59
CA SER A 153 1.53 13.45 -3.27
C SER A 153 1.98 14.18 -4.53
N LEU A 154 2.37 13.44 -5.57
CA LEU A 154 2.75 13.97 -6.87
C LEU A 154 1.60 14.77 -7.49
N ARG A 155 0.40 14.17 -7.53
CA ARG A 155 -0.81 14.84 -8.04
C ARG A 155 -1.14 16.10 -7.23
N ALA A 156 -0.97 16.07 -5.90
CA ALA A 156 -1.17 17.24 -5.05
C ALA A 156 -0.17 18.37 -5.36
N VAL A 157 1.10 18.05 -5.58
CA VAL A 157 2.14 19.02 -5.96
C VAL A 157 1.86 19.61 -7.35
N GLN A 158 1.49 18.78 -8.32
CA GLN A 158 1.16 19.22 -9.68
C GLN A 158 -0.07 20.13 -9.70
N SER A 159 -1.17 19.74 -9.04
CA SER A 159 -2.40 20.54 -9.00
C SER A 159 -2.22 21.93 -8.40
N LYS A 160 -1.33 22.08 -7.39
CA LYS A 160 -0.98 23.40 -6.84
C LYS A 160 -0.27 24.29 -7.87
N ARG A 161 0.56 23.72 -8.76
CA ARG A 161 1.23 24.49 -9.83
C ARG A 161 0.26 24.97 -10.90
N PHE A 162 -0.68 24.12 -11.33
CA PHE A 162 -1.71 24.52 -12.29
C PHE A 162 -2.59 25.66 -11.76
N ARG A 163 -2.95 25.64 -10.47
CA ARG A 163 -3.71 26.73 -9.84
C ARG A 163 -2.90 28.04 -9.72
N ASN A 164 -1.58 27.95 -9.71
CA ASN A 164 -0.68 29.11 -9.62
C ASN A 164 -0.27 29.67 -10.99
N GLY A 165 -0.88 29.23 -12.10
CA GLY A 165 -0.80 29.89 -13.40
C GLY A 165 0.44 29.59 -14.25
N THR A 166 1.29 28.62 -13.88
CA THR A 166 2.40 28.18 -14.74
C THR A 166 1.88 27.22 -15.81
N ASN A 167 1.20 27.76 -16.82
CA ASN A 167 0.78 27.05 -18.02
C ASN A 167 1.99 26.87 -18.96
N GLY A 168 2.75 25.80 -18.76
CA GLY A 168 3.86 25.43 -19.64
C GLY A 168 3.92 23.93 -19.81
N ALA A 169 3.84 23.47 -21.06
CA ALA A 169 3.91 22.08 -21.50
C ALA A 169 5.32 21.45 -21.34
N SER A 170 6.06 21.82 -20.29
CA SER A 170 7.30 21.15 -19.91
C SER A 170 6.96 19.93 -19.04
N PRO A 171 7.73 18.82 -19.12
CA PRO A 171 7.63 17.75 -18.14
C PRO A 171 7.69 18.38 -16.74
N SER A 172 6.70 18.07 -15.89
CA SER A 172 6.53 18.75 -14.62
C SER A 172 7.67 18.36 -13.68
N LEU A 173 8.80 19.07 -13.77
CA LEU A 173 9.98 18.77 -13.00
C LEU A 173 9.72 19.07 -11.52
N ILE A 174 9.80 18.05 -10.67
CA ILE A 174 9.49 18.17 -9.25
C ILE A 174 10.73 17.76 -8.46
N SER A 175 11.10 18.59 -7.50
CA SER A 175 12.16 18.24 -6.54
C SER A 175 11.74 17.01 -5.75
N GLN A 176 12.59 15.99 -5.76
CA GLN A 176 12.39 14.76 -4.97
C GLN A 176 12.21 15.07 -3.49
N GLU A 177 12.99 16.01 -2.93
CA GLU A 177 12.85 16.45 -1.54
C GLU A 177 11.45 17.04 -1.26
N HIS A 178 10.91 17.83 -2.19
CA HIS A 178 9.57 18.38 -2.05
C HIS A 178 8.50 17.28 -2.10
N LEU A 179 8.65 16.30 -2.99
CA LEU A 179 7.76 15.15 -3.12
C LEU A 179 7.78 14.29 -1.85
N VAL A 180 8.96 13.93 -1.35
CA VAL A 180 9.15 13.12 -0.14
C VAL A 180 8.56 13.82 1.08
N ARG A 181 8.77 15.14 1.24
CA ARG A 181 8.15 15.90 2.33
C ARG A 181 6.62 15.89 2.25
N LYS A 182 6.06 16.00 1.04
CA LYS A 182 4.62 15.95 0.85
C LYS A 182 4.06 14.55 1.13
N ALA A 183 4.77 13.50 0.72
CA ALA A 183 4.45 12.11 1.01
C ALA A 183 4.47 11.81 2.51
N ALA A 184 5.53 12.20 3.22
CA ALA A 184 5.61 12.04 4.67
C ALA A 184 4.44 12.74 5.38
N SER A 185 4.07 13.95 4.94
CA SER A 185 2.90 14.67 5.48
C SER A 185 1.60 13.89 5.28
N LEU A 186 1.43 13.23 4.13
CA LEU A 186 0.27 12.38 3.84
C LEU A 186 0.30 11.09 4.68
N CYS A 187 1.46 10.49 4.90
CA CYS A 187 1.61 9.35 5.81
C CYS A 187 1.16 9.68 7.23
N TYR A 188 1.56 10.84 7.77
CA TYR A 188 1.10 11.28 9.10
C TYR A 188 -0.40 11.49 9.17
N LEU A 189 -1.04 11.96 8.09
CA LEU A 189 -2.50 12.09 8.03
C LEU A 189 -3.20 10.71 8.04
N LEU A 190 -2.56 9.71 7.46
CA LEU A 190 -3.09 8.36 7.29
C LEU A 190 -2.64 7.38 8.38
N SER A 191 -1.93 7.84 9.41
CA SER A 191 -1.29 6.96 10.41
C SER A 191 -2.26 6.07 11.18
N ASN A 192 -3.52 6.48 11.29
CA ASN A 192 -4.58 5.70 11.95
C ASN A 192 -5.24 4.66 11.04
N GLU A 193 -5.05 4.79 9.72
CA GLU A 193 -5.67 3.93 8.71
C GLU A 193 -4.68 2.89 8.17
N PHE A 194 -3.40 3.28 8.01
CA PHE A 194 -2.37 2.45 7.40
C PHE A 194 -1.04 2.54 8.14
N THR A 195 -0.43 1.37 8.37
CA THR A 195 0.95 1.28 8.87
C THR A 195 1.93 1.33 7.69
N VAL A 196 2.34 2.53 7.28
CA VAL A 196 3.22 2.73 6.11
C VAL A 196 4.69 2.38 6.41
N SER A 197 5.12 2.56 7.65
CA SER A 197 6.49 2.28 8.12
C SER A 197 6.46 1.56 9.46
N LEU A 198 7.56 0.88 9.79
CA LEU A 198 7.79 0.41 11.14
C LEU A 198 8.01 1.60 12.10
N PRO A 199 7.66 1.48 13.39
CA PRO A 199 7.90 2.54 14.38
C PRO A 199 9.39 2.85 14.57
N CYS A 200 10.28 1.91 14.24
CA CYS A 200 11.73 2.10 14.27
C CYS A 200 12.32 2.74 13.00
N GLN A 201 11.49 3.04 11.98
CA GLN A 201 11.93 3.61 10.71
C GLN A 201 11.54 5.09 10.60
N LEU A 202 12.41 5.87 9.95
CA LEU A 202 12.08 7.25 9.59
C LEU A 202 11.17 7.25 8.36
N ILE A 203 9.97 7.80 8.49
CA ILE A 203 8.99 7.85 7.39
C ILE A 203 9.56 8.52 6.12
N TYR A 204 10.43 9.51 6.28
CA TYR A 204 11.12 10.17 5.16
C TYR A 204 11.99 9.20 4.36
N GLN A 205 12.68 8.28 5.01
CA GLN A 205 13.48 7.24 4.35
C GLN A 205 12.56 6.27 3.60
N VAL A 206 11.48 5.82 4.23
CA VAL A 206 10.49 4.94 3.58
C VAL A 206 9.86 5.57 2.34
N CYS A 207 9.52 6.86 2.41
CA CYS A 207 9.03 7.61 1.25
C CYS A 207 10.10 7.78 0.17
N HIS A 208 11.36 8.00 0.55
CA HIS A 208 12.47 8.10 -0.39
C HIS A 208 12.67 6.79 -1.16
N GLU A 209 12.73 5.66 -0.46
CA GLU A 209 12.83 4.32 -1.05
C GLU A 209 11.65 4.04 -2.00
N ALA A 210 10.43 4.47 -1.63
CA ALA A 210 9.27 4.31 -2.50
C ALA A 210 9.39 5.14 -3.80
N VAL A 211 9.97 6.35 -3.74
CA VAL A 211 10.25 7.14 -4.95
C VAL A 211 11.31 6.45 -5.81
N GLU A 212 12.38 5.95 -5.21
CA GLU A 212 13.44 5.22 -5.93
C GLU A 212 12.90 3.98 -6.64
N LYS A 213 12.02 3.21 -6.00
CA LYS A 213 11.34 2.07 -6.64
C LYS A 213 10.52 2.49 -7.86
N LEU A 214 9.76 3.58 -7.75
CA LEU A 214 9.00 4.10 -8.90
C LEU A 214 9.91 4.57 -10.05
N ILE A 215 11.11 5.06 -9.75
CA ILE A 215 12.13 5.38 -10.77
C ILE A 215 12.65 4.08 -11.41
N GLN A 216 12.96 3.06 -10.60
CA GLN A 216 13.45 1.77 -11.08
C GLN A 216 12.42 1.07 -11.99
N TYR A 217 11.13 1.18 -11.67
CA TYR A 217 10.04 0.68 -12.52
C TYR A 217 9.81 1.52 -13.78
N GLY A 218 10.54 2.63 -13.97
CA GLY A 218 10.38 3.53 -15.11
C GLY A 218 9.10 4.38 -15.07
N ILE A 219 8.41 4.43 -13.93
CA ILE A 219 7.20 5.23 -13.73
C ILE A 219 7.56 6.70 -13.55
N LEU A 220 8.69 6.98 -12.88
CA LEU A 220 9.27 8.31 -12.73
C LEU A 220 10.61 8.38 -13.46
N LEU A 221 10.90 9.53 -14.05
CA LEU A 221 12.17 9.80 -14.73
C LEU A 221 12.98 10.83 -13.95
N VAL A 222 14.28 10.57 -13.81
CA VAL A 222 15.24 11.54 -13.25
C VAL A 222 15.68 12.45 -14.39
N ALA A 223 15.66 13.76 -14.16
CA ALA A 223 16.13 14.77 -15.10
C ALA A 223 17.50 15.32 -14.71
#